data_AF-A0A370BVY5-F1
#
_entry.id   AF-A0A370BVY5-F1
#
_cell.length_a   1.000
_cell.length_b   1.000
_cell.length_c   1.000
_cell.angle_alpha   90.00
_cell.angle_beta   90.00
_cell.angle_gamma   90.00
#
_symmetry.space_group_name_H-M   'P 1'
#
loop_
_entity.id
_entity.type
_entity.pdbx_description
1 polymer ?
#
loop_
_entity_poly.entity_id
_entity_poly.type
_entity_poly.pdbx_seq_one_letter_code
_entity_poly.pdbx_strand_id
1 'polypeptide(L)'
;MMFNWSKDLLRQVLGVLELEPKVGGVTTLIAAHGLDARDPETITVWEALESRRMSMRNIDIAASSWLDGSQTVLTGRTAAYRARILKDPEYLSAFTNEHWLGRYRMHCGDDQFATRWLLNHGWEGRIQTGATIYSEALCDSRHIKQTLRWARNGKISSAKRIFSKRMWKEYPWLSLLTAQTVVAMIIQIWRLSFLVYSFSDPWLLIERLFRPRWYLRHLGAQIVKDFFQHYFVTFYTTITLHALCFTPALDTKTITDLTSGESASRELIHKSHPLRLQAKHVDNARRQVLALA
;
A
#
# COMPACT_ATOMS: atom_id res chain seq x y z
N MET A 1 1.30 -4.97 -16.03
CA MET A 1 0.32 -4.77 -14.95
C MET A 1 -0.87 -4.05 -15.57
N MET A 2 -1.93 -4.80 -15.86
CA MET A 2 -3.17 -4.25 -16.41
C MET A 2 -4.00 -3.65 -15.28
N PHE A 3 -4.54 -2.45 -15.53
CA PHE A 3 -5.48 -1.75 -14.65
C PHE A 3 -6.77 -1.51 -15.40
N ASN A 4 -7.90 -1.90 -14.81
CA ASN A 4 -9.22 -1.67 -15.36
C ASN A 4 -10.04 -0.85 -14.36
N TRP A 5 -10.58 0.28 -14.80
CA TRP A 5 -11.50 1.09 -14.00
C TRP A 5 -12.94 0.63 -14.20
N SER A 6 -13.77 0.72 -13.16
CA SER A 6 -15.21 0.58 -13.33
C SER A 6 -15.75 1.69 -14.25
N LYS A 7 -16.82 1.38 -15.00
CA LYS A 7 -17.35 2.27 -16.06
C LYS A 7 -17.67 3.68 -15.57
N ASP A 8 -18.21 3.80 -14.35
CA ASP A 8 -18.61 5.07 -13.75
C ASP A 8 -17.58 5.67 -12.80
N LEU A 9 -16.35 5.13 -12.73
CA LEU A 9 -15.35 5.54 -11.75
C LEU A 9 -15.08 7.05 -11.80
N LEU A 10 -14.84 7.59 -13.01
CA LEU A 10 -14.55 9.01 -13.17
C LEU A 10 -15.73 9.88 -12.72
N ARG A 11 -16.95 9.52 -13.14
CA ARG A 11 -18.16 10.27 -12.77
C ARG A 11 -18.38 10.29 -11.27
N GLN A 12 -18.21 9.15 -10.60
CA GLN A 12 -18.40 9.06 -9.16
C GLN A 12 -17.34 9.83 -8.39
N VAL A 13 -16.07 9.74 -8.80
CA VAL A 13 -14.96 10.46 -8.18
C VAL A 13 -15.08 11.97 -8.37
N LEU A 14 -15.43 12.41 -9.57
CA LEU A 14 -15.67 13.83 -9.86
C LEU A 14 -16.87 14.37 -9.10
N GLY A 15 -17.95 13.60 -8.99
CA GLY A 15 -19.14 13.99 -8.22
C GLY A 15 -18.80 14.39 -6.78
N VAL A 16 -17.95 13.63 -6.10
CA VAL A 16 -17.48 14.00 -4.74
C VAL A 16 -16.68 15.31 -4.75
N LEU A 17 -15.76 15.48 -5.71
CA LEU A 17 -14.95 16.70 -5.81
C LEU A 17 -15.76 17.94 -6.21
N GLU A 18 -16.86 17.79 -6.93
CA GLU A 18 -17.74 18.90 -7.30
C GLU A 18 -18.68 19.28 -6.14
N LEU A 19 -19.26 18.29 -5.47
CA LEU A 19 -20.26 18.49 -4.43
C LEU A 19 -19.64 18.89 -3.08
N GLU A 20 -18.41 18.47 -2.77
CA GLU A 20 -17.77 18.74 -1.47
C GLU A 20 -16.51 19.63 -1.61
N PRO A 21 -16.63 20.98 -1.50
CA PRO A 21 -15.51 21.91 -1.66
C PRO A 21 -14.30 21.66 -0.73
N LYS A 22 -14.55 21.08 0.45
CA LYS A 22 -13.53 20.77 1.45
C LYS A 22 -12.74 19.47 1.16
N VAL A 23 -13.23 18.62 0.27
CA VAL A 23 -12.54 17.39 -0.11
C VAL A 23 -11.42 17.72 -1.09
N GLY A 24 -10.17 17.46 -0.68
CA GLY A 24 -8.99 17.71 -1.49
C GLY A 24 -8.55 16.50 -2.31
N GLY A 25 -8.95 15.29 -1.91
CA GLY A 25 -8.67 14.07 -2.66
C GLY A 25 -9.64 12.93 -2.38
N VAL A 26 -9.81 12.07 -3.38
CA VAL A 26 -10.76 10.95 -3.38
C VAL A 26 -10.04 9.68 -3.83
N THR A 27 -10.15 8.61 -3.07
CA THR A 27 -9.66 7.27 -3.42
C THR A 27 -10.81 6.34 -3.77
N THR A 28 -10.52 5.26 -4.48
CA THR A 28 -11.50 4.23 -4.84
C THR A 28 -11.18 2.91 -4.13
N LEU A 29 -12.08 1.93 -4.22
CA LEU A 29 -11.78 0.56 -3.85
C LEU A 29 -10.78 -0.06 -4.83
N ILE A 30 -10.02 -1.04 -4.37
CA ILE A 30 -9.14 -1.85 -5.20
C ILE A 30 -9.57 -3.31 -5.10
N ALA A 31 -9.67 -4.00 -6.22
CA ALA A 31 -9.92 -5.43 -6.30
C ALA A 31 -8.87 -6.11 -7.18
N ALA A 32 -8.61 -7.39 -6.91
CA ALA A 32 -7.79 -8.20 -7.80
C ALA A 32 -8.58 -8.52 -9.08
N HIS A 33 -7.96 -8.33 -10.24
CA HIS A 33 -8.61 -8.60 -11.51
C HIS A 33 -8.63 -10.11 -11.81
N GLY A 34 -9.81 -10.67 -12.12
CA GLY A 34 -9.96 -11.99 -12.72
C GLY A 34 -9.65 -13.19 -11.81
N LEU A 35 -9.35 -12.98 -10.51
CA LEU A 35 -9.12 -14.09 -9.58
C LEU A 35 -10.41 -14.86 -9.27
N ASP A 36 -11.54 -14.17 -9.13
CA ASP A 36 -12.82 -14.79 -8.77
C ASP A 36 -13.38 -15.72 -9.86
N ALA A 37 -12.90 -15.58 -11.10
CA ALA A 37 -13.31 -16.39 -12.24
C ALA A 37 -12.35 -17.56 -12.53
N ARG A 38 -11.24 -17.68 -11.79
CA ARG A 38 -10.26 -18.75 -11.94
C ARG A 38 -10.58 -19.89 -10.98
N ASP A 39 -10.19 -21.09 -11.35
CA ASP A 39 -10.20 -22.24 -10.46
C ASP A 39 -9.30 -21.94 -9.23
N PRO A 40 -9.81 -22.08 -7.99
CA PRO A 40 -9.04 -21.87 -6.76
C PRO A 40 -7.71 -22.63 -6.72
N GLU A 41 -7.60 -23.81 -7.33
CA GLU A 41 -6.37 -24.59 -7.35
C GLU A 41 -5.26 -23.93 -8.19
N THR A 42 -5.64 -23.05 -9.12
CA THR A 42 -4.70 -22.31 -9.97
C THR A 42 -4.23 -21.00 -9.35
N ILE A 43 -4.84 -20.57 -8.24
CA ILE A 43 -4.49 -19.31 -7.57
C ILE A 43 -3.25 -19.53 -6.73
N THR A 44 -2.19 -18.79 -7.05
CA THR A 44 -0.95 -18.86 -6.29
C THR A 44 -1.12 -18.27 -4.89
N VAL A 45 -0.29 -18.73 -3.94
CA VAL A 45 -0.25 -18.13 -2.59
C VAL A 45 0.02 -16.62 -2.63
N TRP A 46 0.81 -16.15 -3.59
CA TRP A 46 1.13 -14.73 -3.77
C TRP A 46 -0.10 -13.92 -4.22
N GLU A 47 -0.87 -14.44 -5.16
CA GLU A 47 -2.12 -13.83 -5.62
C GLU A 47 -3.14 -13.75 -4.48
N ALA A 48 -3.27 -14.83 -3.70
CA ALA A 48 -4.14 -14.86 -2.54
C ALA A 48 -3.74 -13.82 -1.48
N LEU A 49 -2.43 -13.69 -1.19
CA LEU A 49 -1.91 -12.70 -0.25
C LEU A 49 -2.11 -11.26 -0.72
N GLU A 50 -1.83 -10.97 -2.00
CA GLU A 50 -2.03 -9.65 -2.59
C GLU A 50 -3.51 -9.26 -2.61
N SER A 51 -4.39 -10.19 -3.00
CA SER A 51 -5.85 -9.99 -2.98
C SER A 51 -6.37 -9.72 -1.58
N ARG A 52 -6.02 -10.57 -0.60
CA ARG A 52 -6.38 -10.35 0.81
C ARG A 52 -5.92 -8.98 1.31
N ARG A 53 -4.70 -8.56 0.95
CA ARG A 53 -4.15 -7.25 1.34
C ARG A 53 -4.94 -6.09 0.73
N MET A 54 -5.40 -6.20 -0.51
CA MET A 54 -6.28 -5.21 -1.14
C MET A 54 -7.61 -5.11 -0.38
N SER A 55 -8.25 -6.24 -0.07
CA SER A 55 -9.51 -6.29 0.67
C SER A 55 -9.39 -5.71 2.09
N MET A 56 -8.35 -6.12 2.83
CA MET A 56 -8.07 -5.56 4.16
C MET A 56 -7.87 -4.05 4.11
N ARG A 57 -7.14 -3.55 3.09
CA ARG A 57 -6.94 -2.11 2.92
C ARG A 57 -8.26 -1.36 2.65
N ASN A 58 -9.14 -1.92 1.82
CA ASN A 58 -10.45 -1.33 1.57
C ASN A 58 -11.25 -1.21 2.88
N ILE A 59 -11.25 -2.26 3.70
CA ILE A 59 -11.90 -2.27 5.01
C ILE A 59 -11.30 -1.21 5.93
N ASP A 60 -9.97 -1.14 6.04
CA ASP A 60 -9.29 -0.17 6.92
C ASP A 60 -9.63 1.28 6.54
N ILE A 61 -9.61 1.60 5.25
CA ILE A 61 -9.91 2.95 4.76
C ILE A 61 -11.40 3.26 4.96
N ALA A 62 -12.30 2.35 4.58
CA ALA A 62 -13.74 2.55 4.73
C ALA A 62 -14.13 2.71 6.20
N ALA A 63 -13.58 1.87 7.09
CA ALA A 63 -13.82 1.96 8.53
C ALA A 63 -13.32 3.28 9.11
N SER A 64 -12.11 3.72 8.75
CA SER A 64 -11.57 5.00 9.22
C SER A 64 -12.42 6.18 8.72
N SER A 65 -12.83 6.12 7.45
CA SER A 65 -13.71 7.13 6.85
C SER A 65 -15.07 7.19 7.54
N TRP A 66 -15.60 6.06 8.02
CA TRP A 66 -16.88 6.02 8.73
C TRP A 66 -16.76 6.49 10.19
N LEU A 67 -15.66 6.15 10.87
CA LEU A 67 -15.47 6.45 12.29
C LEU A 67 -15.19 7.92 12.57
N ASP A 68 -14.32 8.57 11.78
CA ASP A 68 -13.96 9.98 11.99
C ASP A 68 -13.75 10.76 10.69
N GLY A 69 -14.09 10.19 9.53
CA GLY A 69 -13.88 10.85 8.23
C GLY A 69 -12.41 10.89 7.78
N SER A 70 -11.50 10.30 8.55
CA SER A 70 -10.08 10.31 8.23
C SER A 70 -9.73 9.30 7.14
N GLN A 71 -8.60 9.56 6.47
CA GLN A 71 -8.01 8.62 5.53
C GLN A 71 -6.64 8.20 6.05
N THR A 72 -6.43 6.89 6.17
CA THR A 72 -5.11 6.34 6.49
C THR A 72 -4.15 6.55 5.32
N VAL A 73 -4.62 6.35 4.09
CA VAL A 73 -3.94 6.70 2.84
C VAL A 73 -4.95 6.79 1.69
N LEU A 74 -4.80 7.78 0.81
CA LEU A 74 -5.47 7.81 -0.49
C LEU A 74 -4.64 6.99 -1.47
N THR A 75 -5.16 5.88 -1.97
CA THR A 75 -4.31 4.84 -2.57
C THR A 75 -3.67 5.27 -3.89
N GLY A 76 -2.36 5.05 -4.05
CA GLY A 76 -1.63 5.43 -5.27
C GLY A 76 -1.96 4.62 -6.53
N ARG A 77 -2.83 3.60 -6.46
CA ARG A 77 -3.32 2.88 -7.66
C ARG A 77 -4.30 3.73 -8.44
N THR A 78 -5.22 4.40 -7.75
CA THR A 78 -6.12 5.39 -8.32
C THR A 78 -6.61 6.30 -7.21
N ALA A 79 -6.26 7.57 -7.32
CA ALA A 79 -6.79 8.64 -6.51
C ALA A 79 -6.91 9.89 -7.38
N ALA A 80 -7.94 10.69 -7.14
CA ALA A 80 -8.09 12.02 -7.74
C ALA A 80 -7.82 13.08 -6.68
N TYR A 81 -7.17 14.16 -7.10
CA TYR A 81 -6.86 15.30 -6.24
C TYR A 81 -7.30 16.58 -6.94
N ARG A 82 -7.63 17.61 -6.15
CA ARG A 82 -7.87 18.93 -6.73
C ARG A 82 -6.58 19.48 -7.34
N ALA A 83 -6.68 19.92 -8.59
CA ALA A 83 -5.54 20.50 -9.31
C ALA A 83 -4.90 21.67 -8.56
N ARG A 84 -5.69 22.50 -7.86
CA ARG A 84 -5.14 23.64 -7.10
C ARG A 84 -4.18 23.23 -5.97
N ILE A 85 -4.35 22.03 -5.41
CA ILE A 85 -3.48 21.51 -4.36
C ILE A 85 -2.17 21.01 -4.97
N LEU A 86 -2.26 20.23 -6.05
CA LEU A 86 -1.07 19.66 -6.70
C LEU A 86 -0.24 20.71 -7.45
N LYS A 87 -0.87 21.81 -7.89
CA LYS A 87 -0.20 22.94 -8.55
C LYS A 87 0.32 23.99 -7.56
N ASP A 88 0.06 23.83 -6.27
CA ASP A 88 0.55 24.75 -5.24
C ASP A 88 2.09 24.70 -5.19
N PRO A 89 2.80 25.84 -5.32
CA PRO A 89 4.26 25.88 -5.21
C PRO A 89 4.79 25.30 -3.90
N GLU A 90 4.06 25.49 -2.79
CA GLU A 90 4.44 24.97 -1.48
C GLU A 90 4.33 23.44 -1.46
N TYR A 91 3.25 22.90 -2.04
CA TYR A 91 3.07 21.45 -2.20
C TYR A 91 4.21 20.85 -3.01
N LEU A 92 4.53 21.42 -4.18
CA LEU A 92 5.57 20.92 -5.07
C LEU A 92 6.95 20.97 -4.40
N SER A 93 7.26 22.06 -3.71
CA SER A 93 8.51 22.20 -2.95
C SER A 93 8.62 21.17 -1.83
N ALA A 94 7.56 20.99 -1.04
CA ALA A 94 7.55 20.04 0.06
C ALA A 94 7.54 18.58 -0.41
N PHE A 95 6.85 18.28 -1.52
CA PHE A 95 6.79 16.96 -2.13
C PHE A 95 8.16 16.55 -2.66
N THR A 96 8.82 17.45 -3.41
CA THR A 96 10.14 17.17 -3.97
C THR A 96 11.22 17.13 -2.89
N ASN A 97 11.09 17.91 -1.81
CA ASN A 97 12.09 17.97 -0.74
C ASN A 97 11.69 17.19 0.52
N GLU A 98 10.91 16.11 0.36
CA GLU A 98 10.58 15.27 1.50
C GLU A 98 11.80 14.48 1.99
N HIS A 99 12.16 14.66 3.27
CA HIS A 99 13.21 13.89 3.93
C HIS A 99 12.68 13.13 5.15
N TRP A 100 13.31 11.99 5.44
CA TRP A 100 13.22 11.26 6.70
C TRP A 100 14.41 11.62 7.59
N LEU A 101 14.11 11.98 8.84
CA LEU A 101 15.10 12.49 9.83
C LEU A 101 15.99 13.61 9.28
N GLY A 102 15.46 14.44 8.38
CA GLY A 102 16.19 15.56 7.76
C GLY A 102 17.35 15.16 6.84
N ARG A 103 17.63 13.85 6.65
CA ARG A 103 18.80 13.37 5.92
C ARG A 103 18.47 12.49 4.72
N TYR A 104 17.47 11.62 4.85
CA TYR A 104 17.19 10.60 3.84
C TYR A 104 16.05 11.05 2.94
N ARG A 105 16.34 11.38 1.69
CA ARG A 105 15.32 11.80 0.72
C ARG A 105 14.35 10.66 0.46
N MET A 106 13.05 10.96 0.56
CA MET A 106 11.98 9.99 0.41
C MET A 106 11.62 9.89 -1.08
N HIS A 107 12.18 8.91 -1.77
CA HIS A 107 11.90 8.66 -3.20
C HIS A 107 10.65 7.82 -3.47
N CYS A 108 9.96 7.37 -2.41
CA CYS A 108 8.81 6.46 -2.54
C CYS A 108 7.71 6.85 -1.55
N GLY A 109 6.45 6.79 -1.97
CA GLY A 109 5.29 6.94 -1.10
C GLY A 109 4.49 8.22 -1.34
N ASP A 110 4.35 8.61 -2.61
CA ASP A 110 3.67 9.84 -3.03
C ASP A 110 2.25 9.94 -2.48
N ASP A 111 1.56 8.79 -2.40
CA ASP A 111 0.24 8.63 -1.81
C ASP A 111 0.20 9.00 -0.31
N GLN A 112 1.19 8.54 0.45
CA GLN A 112 1.36 8.85 1.86
C GLN A 112 1.69 10.32 2.08
N PHE A 113 2.57 10.90 1.25
CA PHE A 113 2.86 12.33 1.30
C PHE A 113 1.60 13.14 1.04
N ALA A 114 0.92 12.88 -0.08
CA ALA A 114 -0.26 13.62 -0.49
C ALA A 114 -1.35 13.56 0.58
N THR A 115 -1.60 12.36 1.14
CA THR A 115 -2.59 12.20 2.22
C THR A 115 -2.22 13.02 3.46
N ARG A 116 -0.95 13.00 3.90
CA ARG A 116 -0.50 13.78 5.05
C ARG A 116 -0.53 15.28 4.77
N TRP A 117 -0.22 15.69 3.54
CA TRP A 117 -0.32 17.08 3.11
C TRP A 117 -1.74 17.58 3.25
N LEU A 118 -2.72 16.85 2.69
CA LEU A 118 -4.13 17.19 2.80
C LEU A 118 -4.55 17.37 4.26
N LEU A 119 -4.23 16.36 5.09
CA LEU A 119 -4.49 16.38 6.54
C LEU A 119 -3.94 17.64 7.21
N ASN A 120 -2.71 18.04 6.92
CA ASN A 120 -2.10 19.20 7.57
C ASN A 120 -2.61 20.55 7.06
N HIS A 121 -3.20 20.61 5.86
CA HIS A 121 -3.49 21.87 5.14
C HIS A 121 -4.97 22.24 5.01
N GLY A 122 -5.88 21.67 5.78
CA GLY A 122 -7.30 22.03 5.64
C GLY A 122 -8.17 20.92 5.12
N TRP A 123 -7.58 19.98 4.40
CA TRP A 123 -8.28 19.21 3.38
C TRP A 123 -8.77 17.87 3.88
N GLU A 124 -9.96 17.51 3.43
CA GLU A 124 -10.57 16.22 3.70
C GLU A 124 -10.26 15.23 2.58
N GLY A 125 -10.17 13.95 2.94
CA GLY A 125 -10.10 12.85 1.99
C GLY A 125 -11.37 12.02 2.04
N ARG A 126 -11.79 11.46 0.90
CA ARG A 126 -12.94 10.56 0.81
C ARG A 126 -12.56 9.26 0.11
N ILE A 127 -13.28 8.20 0.46
CA ILE A 127 -13.29 6.94 -0.29
C ILE A 127 -14.64 6.80 -1.01
N GLN A 128 -14.59 6.55 -2.31
CA GLN A 128 -15.76 6.26 -3.13
C GLN A 128 -15.92 4.75 -3.26
N THR A 129 -16.83 4.17 -2.47
CA THR A 129 -17.05 2.71 -2.41
C THR A 129 -17.81 2.16 -3.63
N GLY A 130 -18.54 3.00 -4.37
CA GLY A 130 -19.17 2.60 -5.63
C GLY A 130 -18.19 2.54 -6.82
N ALA A 131 -16.94 2.97 -6.63
CA ALA A 131 -15.92 3.01 -7.66
C ALA A 131 -14.79 2.04 -7.30
N THR A 132 -14.42 1.18 -8.25
CA THR A 132 -13.41 0.14 -8.04
C THR A 132 -12.41 0.14 -9.18
N ILE A 133 -11.12 0.06 -8.85
CA ILE A 133 -10.07 -0.30 -9.78
C ILE A 133 -9.74 -1.78 -9.64
N TYR A 134 -9.69 -2.48 -10.76
CA TYR A 134 -9.23 -3.85 -10.87
C TYR A 134 -7.75 -3.83 -11.24
N SER A 135 -6.91 -4.39 -10.38
CA SER A 135 -5.47 -4.51 -10.58
C SER A 135 -5.12 -5.99 -10.70
N GLU A 136 -4.20 -6.33 -11.59
CA GLU A 136 -3.56 -7.65 -11.54
C GLU A 136 -2.88 -7.86 -10.18
N ALA A 137 -3.12 -9.02 -9.58
CA ALA A 137 -2.43 -9.47 -8.38
C ALA A 137 -1.03 -9.98 -8.76
N LEU A 138 -0.04 -9.73 -7.90
CA LEU A 138 1.30 -10.29 -8.10
C LEU A 138 1.28 -11.78 -7.82
N CYS A 139 1.73 -12.58 -8.80
CA CYS A 139 1.79 -14.03 -8.72
C CYS A 139 3.16 -14.58 -8.28
N ASP A 140 4.10 -13.71 -7.91
CA ASP A 140 5.46 -14.11 -7.59
C ASP A 140 6.03 -13.46 -6.31
N SER A 141 7.24 -13.90 -5.94
CA SER A 141 7.95 -13.46 -4.74
C SER A 141 8.26 -11.96 -4.71
N ARG A 142 8.12 -11.22 -5.83
CA ARG A 142 8.21 -9.75 -5.83
C ARG A 142 7.17 -9.12 -4.91
N HIS A 143 6.07 -9.83 -4.62
CA HIS A 143 5.09 -9.45 -3.60
C HIS A 143 5.76 -9.12 -2.25
N ILE A 144 6.78 -9.90 -1.84
CA ILE A 144 7.52 -9.62 -0.60
C ILE A 144 8.16 -8.24 -0.69
N LYS A 145 9.06 -8.03 -1.66
CA LYS A 145 9.79 -6.76 -1.82
C LYS A 145 8.83 -5.56 -1.87
N GLN A 146 7.68 -5.73 -2.51
CA GLN A 146 6.66 -4.71 -2.62
C GLN A 146 5.94 -4.43 -1.30
N THR A 147 5.51 -5.47 -0.59
CA THR A 147 4.90 -5.38 0.75
C THR A 147 5.82 -4.71 1.75
N LEU A 148 7.12 -5.02 1.68
CA LEU A 148 8.12 -4.42 2.54
C LEU A 148 8.34 -2.94 2.27
N ARG A 149 8.40 -2.55 1.00
CA ARG A 149 8.46 -1.15 0.59
C ARG A 149 7.24 -0.38 1.13
N TRP A 150 6.04 -0.94 1.00
CA TRP A 150 4.82 -0.32 1.52
C TRP A 150 4.79 -0.25 3.05
N ALA A 151 5.22 -1.30 3.74
CA ALA A 151 5.30 -1.32 5.20
C ALA A 151 6.28 -0.25 5.71
N ARG A 152 7.44 -0.10 5.08
CA ARG A 152 8.40 0.95 5.39
C ARG A 152 7.77 2.33 5.20
N ASN A 153 7.22 2.61 4.03
CA ASN A 153 6.68 3.94 3.71
C ASN A 153 5.51 4.30 4.64
N GLY A 154 4.63 3.34 4.94
CA GLY A 154 3.53 3.54 5.89
C GLY A 154 4.03 3.85 7.30
N LYS A 155 5.00 3.08 7.82
CA LYS A 155 5.61 3.32 9.13
C LYS A 155 6.26 4.69 9.24
N ILE A 156 7.06 5.08 8.24
CA ILE A 156 7.69 6.40 8.21
C ILE A 156 6.62 7.50 8.15
N SER A 157 5.59 7.33 7.32
CA SER A 157 4.47 8.27 7.23
C SER A 157 3.78 8.44 8.59
N SER A 158 3.46 7.36 9.29
CA SER A 158 2.87 7.39 10.63
C SER A 158 3.78 8.12 11.64
N ALA A 159 5.08 7.85 11.61
CA ALA A 159 6.04 8.54 12.47
C ALA A 159 6.11 10.05 12.20
N LYS A 160 5.91 10.49 10.96
CA LYS A 160 5.81 11.92 10.63
C LYS A 160 4.45 12.52 11.02
N ARG A 161 3.38 11.75 10.92
CA ARG A 161 2.00 12.15 11.27
C ARG A 161 1.79 12.34 12.76
N ILE A 162 2.52 11.62 13.62
CA ILE A 162 2.37 11.70 15.07
C ILE A 162 2.51 13.14 15.61
N PHE A 163 3.22 14.02 14.90
CA PHE A 163 3.41 15.43 15.27
C PHE A 163 2.33 16.37 14.71
N SER A 164 1.35 15.87 13.97
CA SER A 164 0.25 16.68 13.43
C SER A 164 -0.77 17.01 14.50
N LYS A 165 -0.79 18.27 14.95
CA LYS A 165 -1.77 18.76 15.95
C LYS A 165 -3.22 18.57 15.50
N ARG A 166 -3.48 18.76 14.20
CA ARG A 166 -4.82 18.62 13.64
C ARG A 166 -5.31 17.18 13.72
N MET A 167 -4.45 16.21 13.42
CA MET A 167 -4.79 14.79 13.54
C MET A 167 -5.34 14.46 14.93
N TRP A 168 -4.64 14.89 15.98
CA TRP A 168 -5.04 14.67 17.38
C TRP A 168 -6.34 15.37 17.76
N LYS A 169 -6.63 16.52 17.15
CA LYS A 169 -7.81 17.33 17.47
C LYS A 169 -9.07 16.87 16.73
N GLU A 170 -8.94 16.50 15.47
CA GLU A 170 -10.08 16.25 14.57
C GLU A 170 -10.31 14.77 14.26
N TYR A 171 -9.28 13.93 14.36
CA TYR A 171 -9.32 12.53 13.91
C TYR A 171 -8.83 11.57 15.01
N PRO A 172 -9.67 11.28 16.02
CA PRO A 172 -9.27 10.45 17.17
C PRO A 172 -8.95 9.01 16.77
N TRP A 173 -9.69 8.42 15.82
CA TRP A 173 -9.45 7.06 15.37
C TRP A 173 -8.13 6.97 14.60
N LEU A 174 -7.88 7.93 13.70
CA LEU A 174 -6.61 8.00 12.99
C LEU A 174 -5.42 8.17 13.94
N SER A 175 -5.59 8.98 14.98
CA SER A 175 -4.58 9.21 16.00
C SER A 175 -4.24 7.93 16.74
N LEU A 176 -5.24 7.13 17.11
CA LEU A 176 -5.06 5.82 17.73
C LEU A 176 -4.27 4.87 16.82
N LEU A 177 -4.66 4.73 15.53
CA LEU A 177 -3.96 3.88 14.56
C LEU A 177 -2.50 4.32 14.36
N THR A 178 -2.27 5.63 14.30
CA THR A 178 -0.93 6.21 14.16
C THR A 178 -0.09 5.90 15.40
N ALA A 179 -0.62 6.13 16.60
CA ALA A 179 0.03 5.83 17.86
C ALA A 179 0.36 4.34 17.99
N GLN A 180 -0.59 3.46 17.68
CA GLN A 180 -0.37 2.01 17.65
C GLN A 180 0.76 1.64 16.70
N THR A 181 0.81 2.24 15.50
CA THR A 181 1.87 1.98 14.53
C THR A 181 3.25 2.41 15.06
N VAL A 182 3.34 3.59 15.66
CA VAL A 182 4.60 4.13 16.21
C VAL A 182 5.07 3.31 17.41
N VAL A 183 4.16 2.95 18.33
CA VAL A 183 4.47 2.06 19.46
C VAL A 183 4.95 0.70 18.96
N ALA A 184 4.29 0.13 17.95
CA ALA A 184 4.73 -1.12 17.33
C ALA A 184 6.14 -1.01 16.73
N MET A 185 6.52 0.13 16.14
CA MET A 185 7.89 0.36 15.67
C MET A 185 8.91 0.36 16.81
N ILE A 186 8.59 1.01 17.93
CA ILE A 186 9.47 1.05 19.12
C ILE A 186 9.64 -0.36 19.69
N ILE A 187 8.54 -1.09 19.87
CA ILE A 187 8.56 -2.48 20.35
C ILE A 187 9.38 -3.36 19.41
N GLN A 188 9.28 -3.17 18.08
CA GLN A 188 10.09 -3.92 17.11
C GLN A 188 11.58 -3.65 17.27
N ILE A 189 11.99 -2.40 17.48
CA ILE A 189 13.40 -2.06 17.74
C ILE A 189 13.88 -2.69 19.05
N TRP A 190 13.06 -2.64 20.10
CA TRP A 190 13.38 -3.26 21.38
C TRP A 190 13.53 -4.79 21.25
N ARG A 191 12.63 -5.46 20.51
CA ARG A 191 12.71 -6.90 20.22
C ARG A 191 13.98 -7.28 19.46
N LEU A 192 14.36 -6.51 18.45
CA LEU A 192 15.60 -6.74 17.70
C LEU A 192 16.83 -6.55 18.61
N SER A 193 16.81 -5.52 19.46
CA SER A 193 17.89 -5.27 20.43
C SER A 193 18.02 -6.42 21.43
N PHE A 194 16.89 -6.95 21.92
CA PHE A 194 16.87 -8.13 22.80
C PHE A 194 17.40 -9.39 22.10
N LEU A 195 17.05 -9.58 20.83
CA LEU A 195 17.56 -10.70 20.03
C LEU A 195 19.08 -10.61 19.86
N VAL A 196 19.61 -9.44 19.50
CA VAL A 196 21.06 -9.20 19.38
C VAL A 196 21.75 -9.43 20.72
N TYR A 197 21.20 -8.91 21.82
CA TYR A 197 21.72 -9.14 23.17
C TYR A 197 21.79 -10.63 23.51
N SER A 198 20.71 -11.37 23.22
CA SER A 198 20.61 -12.82 23.47
C SER A 198 21.66 -13.63 22.70
N PHE A 199 22.01 -13.21 21.49
CA PHE A 199 23.07 -13.85 20.70
C PHE A 199 24.47 -13.39 21.09
N SER A 200 24.62 -12.18 21.65
CA SER A 200 25.93 -11.66 22.08
C SER A 200 26.44 -12.27 23.37
N ASP A 201 25.55 -12.66 24.29
CA ASP A 201 25.91 -13.38 25.52
C ASP A 201 24.89 -14.51 25.77
N PRO A 202 25.07 -15.67 25.10
CA PRO A 202 24.17 -16.80 25.25
C PRO A 202 24.23 -17.40 26.67
N TRP A 203 25.32 -17.17 27.41
CA TRP A 203 25.50 -17.72 28.75
C TRP A 203 24.59 -17.03 29.78
N LEU A 204 24.42 -15.70 29.70
CA LEU A 204 23.44 -14.95 30.50
C LEU A 204 21.99 -15.41 30.27
N LEU A 205 21.66 -15.84 29.04
CA LEU A 205 20.33 -16.36 28.71
C LEU A 205 20.08 -17.71 29.39
N ILE A 206 21.07 -18.60 29.34
CA ILE A 206 21.06 -19.90 30.01
C ILE A 206 20.97 -19.70 31.53
N GLU A 207 21.78 -18.83 32.13
CA GLU A 207 21.71 -18.57 33.58
C GLU A 207 20.34 -18.03 34.03
N ARG A 208 19.65 -17.22 33.21
CA ARG A 208 18.31 -16.71 33.50
C ARG A 208 17.18 -17.71 33.23
N LEU A 209 17.33 -18.58 32.23
CA LEU A 209 16.41 -19.70 31.96
C LEU A 209 16.47 -20.77 33.06
N PHE A 210 17.63 -20.94 33.70
CA PHE A 210 17.89 -22.03 34.65
C PHE A 210 17.96 -21.60 36.15
N ARG A 211 17.75 -20.31 36.51
CA ARG A 211 17.50 -19.89 37.92
C ARG A 211 16.01 -20.01 38.28
N PRO A 212 15.63 -20.56 39.47
CA PRO A 212 14.60 -21.62 39.50
C PRO A 212 13.13 -21.22 39.77
N ARG A 213 12.25 -22.06 39.19
CA ARG A 213 10.90 -22.53 39.61
C ARG A 213 9.64 -21.69 39.36
N TRP A 214 9.62 -20.36 39.46
CA TRP A 214 8.35 -19.62 39.30
C TRP A 214 8.03 -19.24 37.84
N TYR A 215 9.08 -18.93 37.06
CA TYR A 215 8.98 -18.37 35.71
C TYR A 215 8.65 -19.42 34.62
N LEU A 216 9.17 -20.65 34.77
CA LEU A 216 9.00 -21.76 33.83
C LEU A 216 7.55 -22.29 33.71
N ARG A 217 6.71 -22.13 34.75
CA ARG A 217 5.31 -22.62 34.73
C ARG A 217 4.33 -21.74 33.95
N HIS A 218 4.57 -20.44 33.88
CA HIS A 218 3.64 -19.49 33.24
C HIS A 218 4.15 -18.99 31.89
N LEU A 219 5.47 -18.91 31.71
CA LEU A 219 6.06 -18.33 30.52
C LEU A 219 6.32 -19.36 29.40
N GLY A 220 6.48 -20.65 29.70
CA GLY A 220 6.75 -21.66 28.67
C GLY A 220 5.66 -21.77 27.61
N ALA A 221 4.38 -21.71 28.02
CA ALA A 221 3.25 -21.75 27.09
C ALA A 221 3.10 -20.43 26.29
N GLN A 222 3.40 -19.28 26.91
CA GLN A 222 3.40 -17.98 26.25
C GLN A 222 4.57 -17.82 25.30
N ILE A 223 5.79 -18.23 25.68
CA ILE A 223 6.97 -18.24 24.82
C ILE A 223 6.76 -19.18 23.66
N VAL A 224 6.21 -20.39 23.81
CA VAL A 224 6.00 -21.27 22.65
C VAL A 224 5.00 -20.65 21.67
N LYS A 225 3.90 -20.06 22.17
CA LYS A 225 2.92 -19.34 21.35
C LYS A 225 3.54 -18.11 20.67
N ASP A 226 4.29 -17.32 21.42
CA ASP A 226 4.97 -16.12 20.95
C ASP A 226 6.14 -16.46 20.04
N PHE A 227 6.83 -17.59 20.22
CA PHE A 227 7.97 -18.05 19.43
C PHE A 227 7.50 -18.57 18.08
N PHE A 228 6.39 -19.32 18.01
CA PHE A 228 5.80 -19.70 16.73
C PHE A 228 5.24 -18.48 15.96
N GLN A 229 4.63 -17.51 16.65
CA GLN A 229 4.25 -16.23 16.02
C GLN A 229 5.48 -15.34 15.69
N HIS A 230 6.54 -15.36 16.50
CA HIS A 230 7.75 -14.56 16.33
C HIS A 230 8.67 -15.11 15.25
N TYR A 231 8.82 -16.43 15.10
CA TYR A 231 9.73 -17.01 14.11
C TYR A 231 9.26 -16.69 12.69
N PHE A 232 7.94 -16.75 12.45
CA PHE A 232 7.35 -16.41 11.16
C PHE A 232 7.49 -14.92 10.81
N VAL A 233 7.36 -14.03 11.81
CA VAL A 233 7.48 -12.58 11.62
C VAL A 233 8.95 -12.14 11.57
N THR A 234 9.83 -12.77 12.34
CA THR A 234 11.27 -12.46 12.40
C THR A 234 11.95 -12.87 11.11
N PHE A 235 11.68 -14.06 10.58
CA PHE A 235 12.22 -14.48 9.28
C PHE A 235 11.79 -13.54 8.14
N TYR A 236 10.51 -13.15 8.11
CA TYR A 236 9.99 -12.19 7.12
C TYR A 236 10.65 -10.80 7.27
N THR A 237 10.93 -10.35 8.49
CA THR A 237 11.49 -9.03 8.79
C THR A 237 13.01 -8.94 8.68
N THR A 238 13.75 -10.03 8.90
CA THR A 238 15.19 -10.08 8.66
C THR A 238 15.50 -10.01 7.17
N ILE A 239 14.73 -10.71 6.33
CA ILE A 239 14.77 -10.58 4.86
C ILE A 239 14.44 -9.13 4.44
N THR A 240 13.53 -8.48 5.17
CA THR A 240 13.16 -7.08 4.93
C THR A 240 14.28 -6.10 5.19
N LEU A 241 14.90 -6.20 6.35
CA LEU A 241 15.96 -5.31 6.78
C LEU A 241 17.24 -5.54 5.97
N HIS A 242 17.54 -6.78 5.58
CA HIS A 242 18.64 -7.08 4.66
C HIS A 242 18.40 -6.43 3.28
N ALA A 243 17.19 -6.50 2.74
CA ALA A 243 16.82 -5.84 1.49
C ALA A 243 16.87 -4.29 1.57
N LEU A 244 16.70 -3.73 2.78
CA LEU A 244 16.82 -2.29 3.04
C LEU A 244 18.27 -1.79 3.07
N CYS A 245 19.22 -2.66 3.41
CA CYS A 245 20.62 -2.28 3.56
C CYS A 245 21.51 -2.66 2.36
N PHE A 246 21.16 -3.69 1.58
CA PHE A 246 22.09 -4.30 0.60
C PHE A 246 21.55 -4.45 -0.83
N THR A 247 20.69 -3.55 -1.33
CA THR A 247 20.48 -3.49 -2.79
C THR A 247 21.53 -2.59 -3.44
N PRO A 248 22.45 -3.12 -4.28
CA PRO A 248 23.42 -2.29 -4.98
C PRO A 248 22.66 -1.30 -5.88
N ALA A 249 23.07 -0.04 -5.84
CA ALA A 249 22.56 0.99 -6.74
C ALA A 249 22.75 0.51 -8.18
N LEU A 250 21.65 0.26 -8.89
CA LEU A 250 21.70 -0.12 -10.30
C LEU A 250 22.29 1.06 -11.08
N ASP A 251 23.40 0.77 -11.75
CA ASP A 251 24.19 1.72 -12.54
C ASP A 251 23.35 2.31 -13.67
N THR A 252 23.56 3.59 -13.93
CA THR A 252 22.71 4.41 -14.83
C THR A 252 22.73 3.94 -16.28
N LYS A 253 23.75 3.17 -16.69
CA LYS A 253 23.85 2.56 -18.02
C LYS A 253 22.80 1.50 -18.33
N THR A 254 22.33 0.75 -17.33
CA THR A 254 21.35 -0.33 -17.56
C THR A 254 19.94 0.20 -17.83
N ILE A 255 19.66 1.44 -17.42
CA ILE A 255 18.38 2.12 -17.64
C ILE A 255 18.27 2.63 -19.09
N THR A 256 19.38 3.06 -19.69
CA THR A 256 19.42 3.51 -21.10
C THR A 256 19.28 2.39 -22.12
N ASP A 257 19.68 1.16 -21.79
CA ASP A 257 19.49 0.00 -22.68
C ASP A 257 18.06 -0.58 -22.64
N LEU A 258 17.31 -0.32 -21.56
CA LEU A 258 15.91 -0.74 -21.45
C LEU A 258 14.96 0.17 -22.23
N THR A 259 15.28 1.45 -22.36
CA THR A 259 14.45 2.42 -23.11
C THR A 259 14.62 2.31 -24.62
N SER A 260 15.77 1.84 -25.12
CA SER A 260 15.98 1.57 -26.55
C SER A 260 15.22 0.31 -27.04
N GLY A 261 15.07 -0.70 -26.18
CA GLY A 261 14.29 -1.91 -26.47
C GLY A 261 12.77 -1.69 -26.56
N GLU A 262 12.21 -0.74 -25.78
CA GLU A 262 10.78 -0.38 -25.85
C GLU A 262 10.38 0.29 -27.18
N SER A 263 11.30 1.00 -27.82
CA SER A 263 11.08 1.61 -29.15
C SER A 263 10.90 0.56 -30.24
N ALA A 264 11.75 -0.48 -30.25
CA ALA A 264 11.64 -1.59 -31.21
C ALA A 264 10.37 -2.42 -30.98
N SER A 265 9.95 -2.56 -29.71
CA SER A 265 8.75 -3.31 -29.33
C SER A 265 7.46 -2.62 -29.77
N ARG A 266 7.41 -1.28 -29.74
CA ARG A 266 6.26 -0.49 -30.22
C ARG A 266 6.10 -0.54 -31.74
N GLU A 267 7.18 -0.67 -32.49
CA GLU A 267 7.15 -0.74 -33.95
C GLU A 267 6.61 -2.10 -34.47
N LEU A 268 6.84 -3.17 -33.71
CA LEU A 268 6.28 -4.51 -33.98
C LEU A 268 4.78 -4.59 -33.69
N ILE A 269 4.31 -3.97 -32.60
CA ILE A 269 2.87 -3.98 -32.21
C ILE A 269 2.02 -3.20 -33.22
N HIS A 270 2.56 -2.13 -33.82
CA HIS A 270 1.82 -1.31 -34.78
C HIS A 270 1.66 -1.96 -36.17
N LYS A 271 2.44 -3.01 -36.48
CA LYS A 271 2.40 -3.73 -37.77
C LYS A 271 1.52 -4.99 -37.75
N SER A 272 1.09 -5.47 -36.59
CA SER A 272 0.34 -6.73 -36.44
C SER A 272 -1.05 -6.55 -35.81
N HIS A 273 -2.00 -5.92 -36.52
CA HIS A 273 -3.44 -6.30 -36.54
C HIS A 273 -4.33 -5.28 -37.30
N PRO A 274 -5.16 -5.72 -38.28
CA PRO A 274 -6.26 -4.92 -38.81
C PRO A 274 -7.60 -5.34 -38.14
N LEU A 275 -8.04 -4.63 -37.11
CA LEU A 275 -9.37 -4.81 -36.52
C LEU A 275 -10.42 -3.98 -37.28
N ARG A 276 -10.83 -4.47 -38.45
CA ARG A 276 -12.00 -3.93 -39.21
C ARG A 276 -13.20 -4.90 -39.27
N LEU A 277 -13.15 -5.99 -38.50
CA LEU A 277 -14.17 -7.07 -38.55
C LEU A 277 -15.15 -7.10 -37.37
N GLN A 278 -14.92 -6.37 -36.27
CA GLN A 278 -15.84 -6.41 -35.11
C GLN A 278 -17.05 -5.46 -35.20
N ALA A 279 -17.07 -4.49 -36.13
CA ALA A 279 -18.19 -3.57 -36.26
C ALA A 279 -19.47 -4.23 -36.85
N LYS A 280 -19.32 -5.26 -37.69
CA LYS A 280 -20.48 -5.91 -38.36
C LYS A 280 -21.29 -6.86 -37.46
N HIS A 281 -20.72 -7.37 -36.36
CA HIS A 281 -21.43 -8.28 -35.46
C HIS A 281 -22.26 -7.54 -34.39
N VAL A 282 -21.85 -6.34 -34.01
CA VAL A 282 -22.60 -5.52 -33.03
C VAL A 282 -23.89 -4.98 -33.62
N ASP A 283 -23.89 -4.60 -34.91
CA ASP A 283 -25.09 -4.10 -35.59
C ASP A 283 -26.15 -5.19 -35.82
N ASN A 284 -25.74 -6.45 -35.99
CA ASN A 284 -26.67 -7.56 -36.21
C ASN A 284 -27.39 -7.97 -34.91
N ALA A 285 -26.67 -7.95 -33.78
CA ALA A 285 -27.26 -8.17 -32.46
C ALA A 285 -28.25 -7.06 -32.07
N ARG A 286 -27.98 -5.80 -32.47
CA ARG A 286 -28.87 -4.66 -32.20
C ARG A 286 -30.18 -4.74 -33.00
N ARG A 287 -30.16 -5.27 -34.23
CA ARG A 287 -31.37 -5.47 -35.04
C ARG A 287 -32.25 -6.62 -34.52
N GLN A 288 -31.65 -7.69 -33.99
CA GLN A 288 -32.41 -8.80 -33.42
C GLN A 288 -33.15 -8.41 -32.13
N VAL A 289 -32.58 -7.52 -31.32
CA VAL A 289 -33.23 -7.02 -30.10
C VAL A 289 -34.38 -6.05 -30.40
N LEU A 290 -34.30 -5.28 -31.49
CA LEU A 290 -35.37 -4.34 -31.90
C LEU A 290 -36.53 -4.99 -32.67
N ALA A 291 -36.38 -6.24 -33.12
CA ALA A 291 -37.45 -7.00 -33.78
C ALA A 291 -38.29 -7.84 -32.80
N LEU A 292 -37.93 -7.84 -31.51
CA LEU A 292 -38.62 -8.55 -30.41
C LEU A 292 -39.28 -7.58 -29.40
N ALA A 293 -39.43 -6.31 -29.78
CA ALA A 293 -40.18 -5.27 -29.07
C ALA A 293 -41.27 -4.72 -30.00
#